data_AF-A0A2E4H3A1-F1
#
_entry.id   AF-A0A2E4H3A1-F1
#
_cell.length_a   1.000
_cell.length_b   1.000
_cell.length_c   1.000
_cell.angle_alpha   90.00
_cell.angle_beta   90.00
_cell.angle_gamma   90.00
#
_symmetry.space_group_name_H-M   'P 1'
#
loop_
_entity.id
_entity.type
_entity.pdbx_description
1 polymer ?
#
loop_
_entity_poly.entity_id
_entity_poly.type
_entity_poly.pdbx_seq_one_letter_code
_entity_poly.pdbx_strand_id
1 'polypeptide(L)' 'MKAANYIHLCIGAANRDPAQFDDPETLDIKRWPNRHIAFGSGIHACVGMSLARLEGRIAIKR' A
#
# COMPACT_ATOMS: atom_id res chain seq x y z
N MET A 1 17.40 13.48 -11.88
CA MET A 1 16.36 14.39 -11.37
C MET A 1 16.96 15.78 -11.23
N LYS A 2 16.22 16.84 -11.57
CA LYS A 2 16.68 18.23 -11.40
C LYS A 2 15.92 18.89 -10.24
N ALA A 3 16.51 19.94 -9.65
CA ALA A 3 15.81 20.75 -8.66
C ALA A 3 14.51 21.30 -9.25
N ALA A 4 13.47 21.42 -8.42
CA ALA A 4 12.11 21.81 -8.81
C ALA A 4 11.36 20.85 -9.75
N ASN A 5 11.89 19.65 -10.02
CA ASN A 5 11.09 18.61 -10.67
C ASN A 5 10.06 18.04 -9.68
N TYR A 6 8.82 17.91 -10.13
CA TYR A 6 7.82 17.10 -9.45
C TYR A 6 8.16 15.62 -9.64
N ILE A 7 8.08 14.87 -8.54
CA ILE A 7 8.24 13.43 -8.53
C ILE A 7 6.93 12.86 -7.99
N HIS A 8 6.35 11.94 -8.74
CA HIS A 8 5.16 11.22 -8.29
C HIS A 8 5.54 9.84 -7.80
N LEU A 9 4.96 9.43 -6.67
CA LEU A 9 5.11 8.07 -6.16
C LEU A 9 3.98 7.22 -6.75
N CYS A 10 4.33 6.31 -7.66
CA CYS A 10 3.37 5.34 -8.16
C CYS A 10 3.15 4.22 -7.14
N ILE A 11 2.33 4.48 -6.11
CA ILE A 11 2.01 3.53 -5.03
C ILE A 11 1.48 2.21 -5.59
N GLY A 12 0.66 2.27 -6.64
CA GLY A 12 0.11 1.08 -7.29
C GLY A 12 1.18 0.18 -7.91
N ALA A 13 2.22 0.77 -8.51
CA ALA A 13 3.36 0.02 -9.05
C ALA A 13 4.25 -0.55 -7.93
N ALA A 14 4.52 0.25 -6.89
CA ALA A 14 5.31 -0.21 -5.74
C ALA A 14 4.66 -1.41 -5.02
N ASN A 15 3.33 -1.40 -4.87
CA ASN A 15 2.58 -2.52 -4.28
C ASN A 15 2.48 -3.74 -5.20
N ARG A 16 3.03 -3.68 -6.42
CA ARG A 16 3.13 -4.77 -7.41
C ARG A 16 4.57 -5.10 -7.78
N ASP A 17 5.56 -4.56 -7.08
CA ASP A 17 6.97 -4.79 -7.39
C ASP A 17 7.32 -6.29 -7.22
N PRO A 18 7.70 -7.01 -8.29
CA PRO A 18 8.04 -8.43 -8.19
C PRO A 18 9.31 -8.70 -7.37
N ALA A 19 10.13 -7.69 -7.09
CA ALA A 19 11.27 -7.82 -6.18
C ALA A 19 10.86 -7.79 -4.69
N GLN A 20 9.64 -7.36 -4.37
CA GLN A 20 9.10 -7.31 -3.00
C GLN A 20 7.95 -8.30 -2.77
N PHE A 21 7.23 -8.64 -3.84
CA PHE A 21 5.98 -9.38 -3.78
C PHE A 21 6.01 -10.51 -4.81
N ASP A 22 6.13 -11.75 -4.33
CA ASP A 22 5.92 -12.93 -5.17
C ASP A 22 4.50 -12.91 -5.75
N ASP A 23 4.35 -13.22 -7.04
CA ASP A 23 3.08 -13.21 -7.78
C ASP A 23 2.22 -11.93 -7.48
N PRO A 24 2.70 -10.74 -7.89
CA PRO A 24 2.15 -9.46 -7.41
C PRO A 24 0.74 -9.13 -7.93
N GLU A 25 0.30 -9.79 -9.01
CA GLU A 25 -1.04 -9.57 -9.59
C GLU A 25 -2.11 -10.48 -8.96
N THR A 26 -1.71 -11.48 -8.16
CA THR A 26 -2.62 -12.38 -7.47
C THR A 26 -3.03 -11.81 -6.12
N LEU A 27 -4.34 -11.77 -5.86
CA LEU A 27 -4.87 -11.46 -4.54
C LEU A 27 -4.70 -12.65 -3.59
N ASP A 28 -3.59 -12.66 -2.84
CA ASP A 28 -3.38 -13.57 -1.73
C ASP A 28 -3.73 -12.90 -0.39
N ILE A 29 -4.92 -13.23 0.15
CA ILE A 29 -5.39 -12.72 1.45
C ILE A 29 -4.58 -13.24 2.65
N LYS A 30 -3.77 -14.29 2.47
CA LYS A 30 -2.93 -14.89 3.51
C LYS A 30 -1.47 -14.43 3.44
N ARG A 31 -1.12 -13.57 2.47
CA ARG A 31 0.26 -13.09 2.25
C ARG A 31 0.89 -12.55 3.54
N TRP A 32 2.03 -13.12 3.93
CA TRP A 32 2.81 -12.70 5.08
C TRP A 32 4.30 -12.92 4.85
N PRO A 33 5.17 -11.92 5.11
CA PRO A 33 4.87 -10.54 5.47
C PRO A 33 4.26 -9.75 4.30
N ASN A 34 3.41 -8.76 4.58
CA ASN A 34 2.80 -7.90 3.55
C ASN A 34 3.13 -6.42 3.79
N ARG A 35 4.26 -5.97 3.27
CA ARG A 35 4.83 -4.62 3.47
C ARG A 35 4.40 -3.62 2.41
N HIS A 36 3.11 -3.58 2.08
CA HIS A 36 2.55 -2.62 1.12
C HIS A 36 2.62 -1.17 1.64
N ILE A 37 2.69 -0.20 0.73
CA ILE A 37 2.69 1.24 1.01
C ILE A 37 1.38 1.94 0.60
N ALA A 38 0.27 1.19 0.54
CA ALA A 38 -1.05 1.73 0.16
C ALA A 38 -1.51 2.89 1.06
N PHE A 39 -1.00 2.95 2.29
CA PHE A 39 -1.28 4.02 3.26
C PHE A 39 -0.10 4.99 3.39
N GLY A 40 0.81 5.06 2.41
CA GLY A 40 2.04 5.83 2.51
C GLY A 40 3.02 5.28 3.54
N SER A 41 4.08 6.04 3.81
CA SER A 41 5.12 5.72 4.79
C SER A 41 5.79 7.00 5.30
N GLY A 42 6.55 6.89 6.40
CA GLY A 42 7.28 8.00 7.00
C GLY A 42 6.37 9.08 7.59
N ILE A 43 6.83 10.35 7.53
CA ILE A 43 6.15 11.50 8.15
C ILE A 43 4.79 11.84 7.52
N HIS A 44 4.49 11.28 6.34
CA HIS A 44 3.23 11.45 5.63
C HIS A 44 2.43 10.14 5.55
N ALA A 45 2.69 9.19 6.46
CA ALA A 45 1.84 8.02 6.61
C ALA A 45 0.37 8.44 6.84
N CYS A 46 -0.55 7.70 6.25
CA CYS A 46 -1.97 8.03 6.27
C CYS A 46 -2.49 8.07 7.70
N VAL A 47 -2.92 9.27 8.13
CA VAL A 47 -3.54 9.49 9.44
C VAL A 47 -4.80 8.63 9.64
N GLY A 48 -5.50 8.30 8.55
CA GLY A 48 -6.70 7.48 8.54
C GLY A 48 -6.47 5.97 8.48
N MET A 49 -5.22 5.48 8.49
CA MET A 49 -4.91 4.05 8.30
C MET A 49 -5.69 3.13 9.24
N SER A 50 -5.76 3.48 10.53
CA SER A 50 -6.48 2.69 11.53
C SER A 50 -7.99 2.70 11.30
N LEU A 51 -8.56 3.85 10.91
CA LEU A 51 -9.98 3.99 10.61
C LEU A 51 -10.37 3.18 9.37
N ALA A 52 -9.64 3.34 8.27
CA ALA A 52 -9.88 2.60 7.03
C ALA A 52 -9.83 1.07 7.24
N ARG A 53 -8.92 0.57 8.10
CA ARG A 53 -8.87 -0.84 8.48
C ARG A 53 -10.06 -1.28 9.34
N LEU A 54 -10.55 -0.43 10.23
CA LEU A 54 -11.77 -0.71 11.00
C LEU A 54 -12.98 -0.80 10.07
N GLU A 55 -13.18 0.22 9.23
CA GLU A 55 -14.28 0.29 8.27
C GLU A 55 -14.25 -0.89 7.30
N GLY A 56 -13.09 -1.24 6.75
CA GLY A 56 -12.94 -2.40 5.87
C GLY A 56 -13.32 -3.73 6.54
N ARG A 57 -12.95 -3.92 7.82
CA ARG A 57 -13.38 -5.09 8.59
C ARG A 57 -14.89 -5.13 8.78
N ILE A 58 -15.53 -3.98 9.05
CA ILE A 58 -16.99 -3.90 9.23
C ILE A 58 -17.70 -4.16 7.90
N ALA A 59 -17.24 -3.54 6.81
CA ALA A 59 -17.85 -3.65 5.50
C ALA A 59 -17.78 -5.07 4.91
N ILE A 60 -16.68 -5.78 5.16
CA ILE A 60 -16.44 -7.13 4.58
C ILE A 60 -17.02 -8.26 5.45
N LYS A 61 -17.10 -8.10 6.79
CA LYS A 61 -17.57 -9.16 7.72
C LYS A 61 -19.10 -9.35 7.73
N ARG A 62 -19.76 -9.47 6.58
CA ARG A 62 -21.14 -9.95 6.55
C ARG A 62 -21.20 -11.46 6.69
#